data_AF-A0A558AZD8-F1
#
_entry.id   AF-A0A558AZD8-F1
#
_cell.length_a   1.000
_cell.length_b   1.000
_cell.length_c   1.000
_cell.angle_alpha   90.00
_cell.angle_beta   90.00
_cell.angle_gamma   90.00
#
_symmetry.space_group_name_H-M   'P 1'
#
loop_
_entity.id
_entity.type
_entity.pdbx_description
1 polymer ?
#
loop_
_entity_poly.entity_id
_entity_poly.type
_entity_poly.pdbx_seq_one_letter_code
_entity_poly.pdbx_strand_id
1 'polypeptide(L)' 'MKSPVKVYLATYFTILSILYLSIRYTTFEMRPAIFIVASILLIGSTAAVMRSRDGRGMMAWTILCLTAVMLLTFLIK' A
#
# COMPACT_ATOMS: atom_id res chain seq x y z
N MET A 1 0.61 -24.79 -7.91
CA MET A 1 0.10 -23.92 -6.82
C MET A 1 0.50 -22.48 -7.10
N LYS A 2 -0.42 -21.50 -7.00
CA LYS A 2 -0.07 -20.07 -7.18
C LYS A 2 0.95 -19.67 -6.10
N SER A 3 2.05 -19.04 -6.50
CA SER A 3 3.07 -18.59 -5.56
C SER A 3 2.46 -17.56 -4.59
N PRO A 4 2.55 -17.75 -3.26
CA PRO A 4 1.92 -16.86 -2.27
C PRO A 4 2.40 -15.41 -2.39
N VAL A 5 3.59 -15.21 -2.96
CA VAL A 5 4.19 -13.90 -3.24
C VAL A 5 3.43 -13.16 -4.33
N LYS A 6 3.07 -13.87 -5.41
CA LYS A 6 2.34 -13.28 -6.54
C LYS A 6 0.95 -12.84 -6.10
N VAL A 7 0.31 -13.62 -5.22
CA VAL A 7 -0.98 -13.27 -4.62
C VAL A 7 -0.85 -12.03 -3.76
N TYR A 8 0.12 -11.98 -2.84
CA TYR A 8 0.39 -10.80 -2.00
C TYR A 8 0.62 -9.53 -2.85
N LEU A 9 1.45 -9.63 -3.88
CA LEU A 9 1.76 -8.51 -4.76
C LEU A 9 0.52 -7.99 -5.48
N ALA A 10 -0.27 -8.89 -6.04
CA ALA A 10 -1.50 -8.54 -6.76
C ALA A 10 -2.50 -7.84 -5.81
N THR A 11 -2.70 -8.40 -4.62
CA THR A 11 -3.56 -7.79 -3.60
C THR A 11 -3.06 -6.40 -3.20
N TYR A 12 -1.75 -6.27 -2.95
CA TYR A 12 -1.14 -4.99 -2.59
C TYR A 12 -1.36 -3.93 -3.68
N PHE A 13 -1.04 -4.22 -4.94
CA PHE A 13 -1.22 -3.26 -6.03
C PHE A 13 -2.68 -2.91 -6.29
N THR A 14 -3.59 -3.85 -6.04
CA THR A 14 -5.04 -3.59 -6.14
C THR A 14 -5.47 -2.57 -5.09
N ILE A 15 -5.08 -2.76 -3.83
CA ILE A 15 -5.43 -1.83 -2.74
C ILE A 15 -4.75 -0.47 -2.98
N LEU A 16 -3.48 -0.45 -3.37
CA LEU A 16 -2.76 0.78 -3.71
C LEU A 16 -3.47 1.56 -4.83
N SER A 17 -3.99 0.87 -5.85
CA SER A 17 -4.73 1.51 -6.94
C SER A 17 -6.05 2.11 -6.46
N ILE A 18 -6.79 1.41 -5.59
CA ILE A 18 -8.03 1.92 -4.99
C ILE A 18 -7.75 3.18 -4.18
N LEU A 19 -6.72 3.15 -3.32
CA LEU A 19 -6.34 4.30 -2.53
C LEU A 19 -5.87 5.46 -3.41
N TYR A 20 -5.13 5.20 -4.48
CA TYR A 20 -4.70 6.25 -5.40
C TYR A 20 -5.89 6.90 -6.12
N LEU A 21 -6.83 6.09 -6.58
CA LEU A 21 -8.05 6.55 -7.23
C LEU A 21 -8.89 7.44 -6.31
N SER A 22 -8.97 7.12 -5.02
CA SER A 22 -9.74 7.92 -4.06
C SER A 22 -9.12 9.29 -3.75
N ILE A 23 -7.80 9.44 -3.89
CA ILE A 23 -7.14 10.77 -3.77
C ILE A 23 -7.39 11.62 -5.03
N ARG A 24 -7.36 10.98 -6.21
CA ARG A 24 -7.31 11.68 -7.51
C ARG A 24 -8.70 11.98 -8.07
N TYR A 25 -9.66 11.08 -7.89
CA TYR A 25 -10.98 11.17 -8.52
C TYR A 25 -12.08 11.38 -7.48
N THR A 26 -12.89 12.42 -7.69
CA THR A 26 -14.02 12.77 -6.82
C THR A 26 -15.16 11.76 -6.85
N THR A 27 -15.23 10.90 -7.86
CA THR A 27 -16.20 9.80 -7.94
C THR A 27 -15.96 8.71 -6.90
N PHE A 28 -14.76 8.63 -6.32
CA PHE A 28 -14.40 7.71 -5.26
C PHE A 28 -14.19 8.48 -3.95
N GLU A 29 -15.27 9.07 -3.41
CA GLU A 29 -15.21 9.73 -2.11
C GLU A 29 -14.95 8.71 -0.99
N MET A 30 -13.70 8.62 -0.57
CA MET A 30 -13.28 7.85 0.60
C MET A 30 -13.09 8.81 1.77
N ARG A 31 -13.69 8.52 2.93
CA ARG A 31 -13.49 9.36 4.12
C ARG A 31 -12.00 9.40 4.46
N PRO A 32 -11.43 10.58 4.79
CA PRO A 32 -10.01 10.76 5.09
C PRO A 32 -9.47 9.75 6.12
N ALA A 33 -10.24 9.50 7.18
CA ALA A 33 -9.87 8.55 8.23
C ALA A 33 -9.68 7.12 7.69
N ILE A 34 -10.55 6.68 6.77
CA ILE A 34 -10.48 5.33 6.19
C ILE A 34 -9.24 5.23 5.30
N PHE A 35 -8.94 6.27 4.53
CA PHE A 35 -7.75 6.33 3.69
C PHE A 35 -6.46 6.19 4.52
N ILE A 36 -6.37 6.95 5.62
CA ILE A 36 -5.20 6.94 6.52
C ILE A 36 -5.05 5.55 7.16
N VAL A 37 -6.14 5.00 7.72
CA VAL A 37 -6.12 3.68 8.36
C VAL A 37 -5.73 2.59 7.37
N ALA A 38 -6.30 2.58 6.16
CA ALA A 38 -5.98 1.61 5.13
C ALA A 38 -4.50 1.70 4.70
N SER A 39 -3.97 2.91 4.54
CA SER A 39 -2.57 3.14 4.20
C SER A 39 -1.62 2.68 5.31
N ILE A 40 -1.94 2.95 6.59
CA ILE A 40 -1.16 2.48 7.74
C ILE A 40 -1.16 0.95 7.81
N LEU A 41 -2.32 0.31 7.59
CA LEU A 41 -2.42 -1.15 7.54
C LEU A 41 -1.57 -1.73 6.40
N LEU A 42 -1.58 -1.08 5.24
CA LEU A 42 -0.77 -1.49 4.09
C LEU A 42 0.72 -1.43 4.45
N ILE A 43 1.19 -0.31 5.01
CA ILE A 43 2.57 -0.10 5.47
C ILE A 43 2.95 -1.15 6.52
N GLY A 44 2.11 -1.35 7.54
CA GLY A 44 2.34 -2.32 8.61
C GLY A 44 2.45 -3.76 8.08
N SER A 45 1.59 -4.13 7.13
CA SER A 45 1.64 -5.44 6.49
C SER A 45 2.93 -5.65 5.69
N THR A 46 3.38 -4.63 4.94
CA THR A 46 4.62 -4.69 4.17
C THR A 46 5.84 -4.75 5.08
N ALA A 47 5.86 -3.96 6.16
CA ALA A 47 6.92 -3.97 7.16
C ALA A 47 7.04 -5.33 7.88
N ALA A 48 5.90 -5.96 8.21
CA ALA A 48 5.89 -7.31 8.78
C ALA A 48 6.45 -8.35 7.80
N VAL A 49 6.08 -8.26 6.52
CA VAL A 49 6.60 -9.15 5.47
C VAL A 49 8.12 -8.96 5.24
N MET A 50 8.64 -7.73 5.38
CA MET A 50 10.07 -7.45 5.34
C MET A 50 10.82 -8.14 6.47
N ARG A 51 10.29 -8.06 7.70
CA ARG A 51 10.92 -8.64 8.88
C ARG A 51 11.02 -10.16 8.83
N SER A 52 10.11 -10.83 8.11
CA SER A 52 10.09 -12.30 8.00
C SER A 52 10.88 -12.87 6.82
N ARG A 53 11.48 -12.05 5.93
CA ARG A 53 12.19 -12.56 4.74
C ARG A 53 13.51 -11.85 4.50
N ASP A 54 14.59 -12.50 4.93
CA ASP A 54 15.99 -12.07 4.81
C ASP A 54 16.54 -11.86 3.37
N GLY A 55 15.70 -11.96 2.32
CA GLY A 55 16.17 -11.91 0.93
C GLY A 55 15.29 -11.16 -0.07
N ARG A 56 14.24 -10.45 0.37
CA ARG A 56 13.33 -9.67 -0.52
C ARG A 56 13.27 -8.18 -0.20
N GLY A 57 14.30 -7.67 0.46
CA GLY A 57 14.35 -6.31 0.99
C GLY A 57 14.04 -5.24 -0.06
N MET A 58 14.57 -5.35 -1.27
CA MET A 58 14.46 -4.30 -2.28
C MET A 58 13.04 -4.12 -2.85
N MET A 59 12.31 -5.21 -3.06
CA MET A 59 10.92 -5.16 -3.56
C MET A 59 9.96 -4.65 -2.49
N ALA A 60 10.14 -5.10 -1.26
CA ALA A 60 9.29 -4.65 -0.17
C ALA A 60 9.59 -3.20 0.21
N TRP A 61 10.84 -2.74 0.07
CA TRP A 61 11.21 -1.33 0.20
C TRP A 61 10.53 -0.43 -0.83
N THR A 62 10.51 -0.81 -2.11
CA THR A 62 9.82 0.00 -3.15
C THR A 62 8.33 0.09 -2.90
N ILE A 63 7.70 -1.01 -2.47
CA ILE A 63 6.30 -1.08 -2.03
C ILE A 63 6.05 -0.12 -0.86
N LEU A 64 6.86 -0.20 0.19
CA LEU A 64 6.71 0.64 1.38
C LEU A 64 6.89 2.13 1.03
N CYS A 65 7.88 2.45 0.20
CA CYS A 65 8.13 3.80 -0.30
C CYS A 65 6.95 4.33 -1.12
N LEU A 66 6.40 3.54 -2.04
CA LEU A 66 5.20 3.90 -2.81
C LEU A 66 4.00 4.22 -1.91
N THR A 67 3.75 3.40 -0.89
CA THR A 67 2.64 3.66 0.04
C THR A 67 2.87 4.96 0.82
N ALA A 68 4.09 5.17 1.31
CA ALA A 68 4.45 6.34 2.08
C ALA A 68 4.33 7.64 1.26
N VAL A 69 4.80 7.64 0.01
CA VAL A 69 4.66 8.78 -0.90
C VAL A 69 3.18 9.09 -1.14
N MET A 70 2.35 8.06 -1.32
CA MET A 70 0.92 8.25 -1.54
C MET A 70 0.22 8.86 -0.33
N LEU A 71 0.56 8.39 0.88
CA LEU A 71 0.03 8.93 2.13
C LEU A 71 0.51 10.37 2.37
N LEU A 72 1.79 10.67 2.12
CA LEU A 72 2.32 12.04 2.20
C LEU A 72 1.61 12.98 1.21
N THR A 73 1.37 12.52 -0.01
CA THR A 73 0.66 13.30 -1.03
C THR A 73 -0.77 13.63 -0.57
N PHE A 74 -1.44 12.70 0.12
CA PHE A 74 -2.75 12.96 0.72
C PHE A 74 -2.69 13.95 1.88
N LEU A 75 -1.65 13.89 2.73
CA LEU A 75 -1.51 14.77 3.90
C LEU A 75 -1.12 16.21 3.56
N ILE A 76 -0.42 16.42 2.43
CA ILE A 76 -0.01 17.75 1.96
C ILE A 76 -1.15 18.47 1.23
N LYS A 77 -2.14 17.73 0.73
CA LYS A 77 -3.29 18.24 -0.01
C LYS A 77 -4.37 18.73 0.94
#